data_AF-A0A9P6ZHD0-F1
#
_entry.id   AF-A0A9P6ZHD0-F1
#
_cell.length_a   1.000
_cell.length_b   1.000
_cell.length_c   1.000
_cell.angle_alpha   90.00
_cell.angle_beta   90.00
_cell.angle_gamma   90.00
#
_symmetry.space_group_name_H-M   'P 1'
#
loop_
_entity.id
_entity.type
_entity.pdbx_description
1 polymer ?
#
loop_
_entity_poly.entity_id
_entity_poly.type
_entity_poly.pdbx_seq_one_letter_code
_entity_poly.pdbx_strand_id
1 'polypeptide(L)'
;SAVINPNSRSDDSDSTQWQRVLLTMCFSGRLRRETVQGNNIPVRISVSIAEEYGPFISPIMEALSVDFCSTRSSSPILMDDVTNNDFPSREDVIISFLPLRGSFNYINPMDWATLSKDIETWLVTKVDNRSQLWTWGCDAFWLTFVAAYPLFPRGKWPMWDPRIPLDGAFIKEWLGRSSD
;
A
#
# COMPACT_ATOMS: atom_id res chain seq x y z
N SER A 1 0.43 8.81 29.43
CA SER A 1 -0.81 8.30 28.82
C SER A 1 -1.43 9.43 28.03
N ALA A 2 -2.07 9.13 26.89
CA ALA A 2 -2.90 10.09 26.17
C ALA A 2 -4.34 9.62 26.31
N VAL A 3 -5.23 10.53 26.69
CA VAL A 3 -6.67 10.26 26.79
C VAL A 3 -7.32 10.94 25.59
N ILE A 4 -7.96 10.16 24.73
CA ILE A 4 -8.68 10.65 23.56
C ILE A 4 -10.16 10.50 23.86
N ASN A 5 -10.85 11.65 23.92
CA ASN A 5 -12.30 11.69 24.06
C ASN A 5 -12.88 11.93 22.66
N PRO A 6 -13.48 10.92 22.01
CA PRO A 6 -14.16 11.15 20.75
C PRO A 6 -15.35 12.10 20.99
N ASN A 7 -15.35 13.25 20.31
CA ASN A 7 -16.50 14.16 20.34
C ASN A 7 -17.65 13.54 19.53
N SER A 8 -18.62 12.93 20.21
CA SER A 8 -19.89 12.58 19.58
C SER A 8 -20.73 13.85 19.43
N ARG A 9 -20.85 14.35 18.20
CA ARG A 9 -21.88 15.33 17.89
C ARG A 9 -23.18 14.55 17.69
N SER A 10 -23.98 14.49 18.76
CA SER A 10 -25.34 13.95 18.75
C SER A 10 -26.19 14.83 17.84
N ASP A 11 -26.50 14.35 16.64
CA ASP A 11 -27.59 14.90 15.84
C ASP A 11 -28.81 14.03 16.16
N ASP A 12 -29.77 14.61 16.88
CA ASP A 12 -31.01 13.95 17.30
C ASP A 12 -31.81 13.53 16.07
N SER A 13 -31.60 12.30 15.61
CA SER A 13 -32.57 11.57 14.80
C SER A 13 -32.53 10.10 15.18
N ASP A 14 -33.71 9.57 15.50
CA ASP A 14 -34.00 8.23 16.04
C ASP A 14 -33.45 7.06 15.20
N SER A 15 -32.14 6.87 15.20
CA SER A 15 -31.54 5.61 14.80
C SER A 15 -30.35 5.32 15.69
N THR A 16 -30.35 4.13 16.30
CA THR A 16 -29.22 3.55 17.04
C THR A 16 -28.09 3.20 16.05
N GLN A 17 -27.53 4.21 15.41
CA GLN A 17 -26.49 4.06 14.41
C GLN A 17 -25.14 3.96 15.14
N TRP A 18 -24.66 2.72 15.26
CA TRP A 18 -23.33 2.44 15.79
C TRP A 18 -22.27 3.14 14.94
N GLN A 19 -21.57 4.12 15.52
CA GLN A 19 -20.47 4.81 14.84
C GLN A 19 -19.19 3.99 15.01
N ARG A 20 -18.58 3.60 13.88
CA ARG A 20 -17.26 2.95 13.90
C ARG A 20 -16.20 3.98 14.27
N VAL A 21 -15.37 3.65 15.25
CA VAL A 21 -14.22 4.47 15.66
C VAL A 21 -12.95 3.76 15.23
N LEU A 22 -12.19 4.39 14.32
CA LEU A 22 -10.86 3.92 13.92
C LEU A 22 -9.80 4.76 14.64
N LEU A 23 -8.93 4.09 15.41
CA LEU A 23 -7.81 4.73 16.09
C LEU A 23 -6.50 4.32 15.42
N THR A 24 -5.77 5.29 14.88
CA THR A 24 -4.43 5.06 14.33
C THR A 24 -3.38 5.64 15.27
N MET A 25 -2.43 4.81 15.70
CA MET A 25 -1.31 5.22 16.54
C MET A 25 -0.01 5.19 15.73
N CYS A 26 0.63 6.35 15.58
CA CYS A 26 1.87 6.49 14.83
C CYS A 26 3.04 6.77 15.79
N PHE A 27 4.08 5.95 15.74
CA PHE A 27 5.34 6.19 16.44
C PHE A 27 6.35 6.77 15.45
N SER A 28 6.84 7.98 15.72
CA SER A 28 7.95 8.56 14.95
C SER A 28 9.21 8.56 15.82
N GLY A 29 10.31 8.07 15.27
CA GLY A 29 11.57 7.96 16.00
C GLY A 29 12.71 7.53 15.07
N ARG A 30 13.95 7.79 15.49
CA ARG A 30 15.15 7.29 14.81
C ARG A 30 15.69 6.10 15.58
N LEU A 31 15.53 4.90 15.02
CA LEU A 31 16.21 3.71 15.54
C LEU A 31 17.62 3.65 14.94
N ARG A 32 18.63 3.38 15.77
CA ARG A 32 20.00 3.17 15.27
C ARG A 32 20.03 1.84 14.51
N ARG A 33 20.70 1.84 13.35
CA ARG A 33 20.77 0.67 12.46
C ARG A 33 21.40 -0.54 13.16
N GLU A 34 22.35 -0.30 14.08
CA GLU A 34 22.98 -1.34 14.90
C GLU A 34 21.98 -2.07 15.83
N THR A 35 20.87 -1.43 16.20
CA THR A 35 19.86 -1.99 17.09
C THR A 35 18.86 -2.91 16.35
N VAL A 36 18.67 -2.68 15.05
CA VAL A 36 17.68 -3.39 14.21
C VAL A 36 18.23 -4.70 13.63
N GLN A 37 19.56 -4.82 13.49
CA GLN A 37 20.20 -5.95 12.78
C GLN A 37 20.62 -7.14 13.66
N GLY A 38 20.20 -7.21 14.92
CA GLY A 38 20.55 -8.36 15.77
C GLY A 38 19.75 -8.58 17.04
N ASN A 39 18.98 -7.58 17.50
CA ASN A 39 18.19 -7.70 18.71
C ASN A 39 16.71 -7.55 18.37
N ASN A 40 15.93 -8.63 18.53
CA ASN A 40 14.47 -8.58 18.57
C ASN A 40 14.03 -7.80 19.81
N ILE A 41 14.04 -6.47 19.75
CA ILE A 41 13.57 -5.64 20.86
C ILE A 41 12.04 -5.69 20.88
N PRO A 42 11.42 -6.26 21.94
CA PRO A 42 9.97 -6.32 22.00
C PRO A 42 9.42 -4.92 22.23
N VAL A 43 8.48 -4.50 21.36
CA VAL A 43 7.66 -3.31 21.60
C VAL A 43 6.38 -3.76 22.29
N ARG A 44 6.11 -3.19 23.48
CA ARG A 44 4.88 -3.45 24.22
C ARG A 44 3.92 -2.28 24.04
N ILE A 45 2.78 -2.55 23.44
CA ILE A 45 1.65 -1.60 23.35
C ILE A 45 0.56 -2.13 24.28
N SER A 46 -0.08 -1.24 25.03
CA SER A 46 -1.21 -1.59 25.89
C SER A 46 -2.36 -0.65 25.62
N VAL A 47 -3.50 -1.22 25.26
CA VAL A 47 -4.76 -0.53 24.98
C VAL A 47 -5.76 -1.02 26.02
N SER A 48 -6.40 -0.08 26.72
CA SER A 48 -7.46 -0.37 27.68
C SER A 48 -8.73 0.31 27.23
N ILE A 49 -9.83 -0.42 27.24
CA ILE A 49 -11.17 0.06 26.95
C ILE A 49 -11.94 0.06 28.27
N ALA A 50 -12.78 1.07 28.50
CA ALA A 50 -13.61 1.11 29.71
C ALA A 50 -14.61 -0.06 29.69
N GLU A 51 -14.88 -0.64 30.87
CA GLU A 51 -15.59 -1.92 31.01
C GLU A 51 -16.99 -1.88 30.36
N GLU A 52 -17.64 -0.73 30.41
CA GLU A 52 -18.94 -0.46 29.81
C GLU A 52 -18.98 -0.63 28.27
N TYR A 53 -17.83 -0.55 27.59
CA TYR A 53 -17.73 -0.72 26.13
C TYR A 53 -17.26 -2.11 25.71
N GLY A 54 -16.89 -2.97 26.67
CA GLY A 54 -16.38 -4.32 26.41
C GLY A 54 -17.26 -5.18 25.49
N PRO A 55 -18.60 -5.16 25.60
CA PRO A 55 -19.48 -5.93 24.71
C PRO A 55 -19.55 -5.41 23.27
N PHE A 56 -19.17 -4.15 23.03
CA PHE A 56 -19.38 -3.46 21.76
C PHE A 56 -18.10 -3.25 20.95
N ILE A 57 -16.94 -3.39 21.59
CA ILE A 57 -15.64 -3.11 20.98
C ILE A 57 -14.77 -4.36 21.04
N SER A 58 -14.36 -4.85 19.87
CA SER A 58 -13.29 -5.85 19.75
C SER A 58 -12.04 -5.15 19.20
N PRO A 59 -10.92 -5.09 19.94
CA PRO A 59 -9.70 -4.47 19.45
C PRO A 59 -9.08 -5.35 18.35
N ILE A 60 -8.99 -4.80 17.14
CA ILE A 60 -8.25 -5.43 16.04
C ILE A 60 -6.89 -4.76 15.99
N MET A 61 -5.81 -5.55 16.08
CA MET A 61 -4.44 -5.07 16.02
C MET A 61 -3.76 -5.62 14.78
N GLU A 62 -3.48 -4.74 13.82
CA GLU A 62 -2.74 -5.06 12.61
C GLU A 62 -1.38 -4.37 12.66
N ALA A 63 -0.31 -5.15 12.48
CA ALA A 63 1.06 -4.65 12.40
C ALA A 63 1.48 -4.60 10.94
N LEU A 64 1.61 -3.39 10.39
CA LEU A 64 2.12 -3.17 9.04
C LEU A 64 3.53 -2.60 9.12
N SER A 65 4.48 -3.22 8.42
CA SER A 65 5.81 -2.66 8.23
C SER A 65 5.70 -1.51 7.23
N VAL A 66 5.81 -0.27 7.72
CA VAL A 66 5.82 0.92 6.87
C VAL A 66 7.25 1.19 6.42
N ASP A 67 7.66 0.60 5.31
CA ASP A 67 8.85 1.04 4.59
C ASP A 67 8.55 2.40 3.95
N PHE A 68 8.84 3.46 4.72
CA PHE A 68 8.93 4.88 4.37
C PHE A 68 8.10 5.35 3.15
N CYS A 69 6.91 5.88 3.45
CA CYS A 69 6.28 6.93 2.65
C CYS A 69 7.24 8.10 2.45
N SER A 70 7.86 8.16 1.27
CA SER A 70 8.29 9.42 0.68
C SER A 70 7.31 9.78 -0.41
N THR A 71 6.20 10.42 -0.03
CA THR A 71 5.69 11.63 -0.69
C THR A 71 4.48 12.15 0.08
N ARG A 72 4.49 13.45 0.32
CA ARG A 72 3.38 14.21 0.88
C ARG A 72 2.16 14.00 -0.02
N SER A 73 1.09 13.42 0.51
CA SER A 73 -0.24 13.88 0.15
C SER A 73 -1.15 13.72 1.37
N SER A 74 -1.55 14.86 1.91
CA SER A 74 -2.57 14.97 2.93
C SER A 74 -3.91 14.58 2.31
N SER A 75 -4.41 13.39 2.60
CA SER A 75 -5.85 13.09 2.58
C SER A 75 -6.11 11.89 3.49
N PRO A 76 -7.04 11.99 4.45
CA PRO A 76 -7.45 10.86 5.27
C PRO A 76 -8.14 9.83 4.37
N ILE A 77 -7.79 8.57 4.55
CA ILE A 77 -8.40 7.42 3.87
C ILE A 77 -9.88 7.39 4.26
N LEU A 78 -10.74 7.95 3.42
CA LEU A 78 -12.16 7.63 3.39
C LEU A 78 -12.28 6.27 2.69
N MET A 79 -12.36 5.20 3.47
CA MET A 79 -12.94 3.94 3.00
C MET A 79 -14.44 4.09 3.21
N ASP A 80 -15.08 4.74 2.25
CA ASP A 80 -16.54 4.77 2.15
C ASP A 80 -17.00 3.62 1.25
N ASP A 81 -18.13 3.06 1.67
CA ASP A 81 -18.99 2.07 1.03
C ASP A 81 -18.62 0.58 1.11
N VAL A 82 -19.07 -0.02 2.21
CA VAL A 82 -19.47 -1.43 2.29
C VAL A 82 -20.85 -1.55 1.63
N THR A 83 -20.90 -1.96 0.37
CA THR A 83 -22.07 -2.63 -0.18
C THR A 83 -21.77 -4.09 -0.45
N ASN A 84 -22.56 -4.94 0.22
CA ASN A 84 -22.59 -6.39 0.13
C ASN A 84 -22.34 -6.91 -1.29
N ASN A 85 -21.33 -7.76 -1.44
CA ASN A 85 -21.44 -9.01 -2.17
C ASN A 85 -20.31 -9.94 -1.69
N ASP A 86 -20.68 -11.21 -1.49
CA ASP A 86 -19.84 -12.37 -1.17
C ASP A 86 -18.34 -12.13 -1.30
N PHE A 87 -17.64 -12.10 -0.16
CA PHE A 87 -16.20 -12.34 -0.14
C PHE A 87 -16.00 -13.87 -0.16
N PRO A 88 -15.66 -14.51 -1.29
CA PRO A 88 -14.91 -15.74 -1.20
C PRO A 88 -13.62 -15.36 -0.47
N SER A 89 -13.31 -16.07 0.61
CA SER A 89 -12.07 -16.00 1.39
C SER A 89 -10.93 -15.37 0.58
N ARG A 90 -10.63 -14.09 0.87
CA ARG A 90 -9.61 -13.31 0.17
C ARG A 90 -8.30 -14.05 0.40
N GLU A 91 -7.88 -14.87 -0.55
CA GLU A 91 -6.52 -15.37 -0.60
C GLU A 91 -5.66 -14.11 -0.56
N ASP A 92 -4.92 -13.91 0.53
CA ASP A 92 -4.03 -12.77 0.67
C ASP A 92 -3.10 -12.78 -0.55
N VAL A 93 -3.31 -11.86 -1.49
CA VAL A 93 -2.56 -11.82 -2.75
C VAL A 93 -1.11 -11.48 -2.39
N ILE A 94 -0.26 -12.50 -2.35
CA ILE A 94 1.15 -12.36 -1.99
C ILE A 94 1.88 -11.60 -3.09
N ILE A 95 2.58 -10.53 -2.71
CA ILE A 95 3.44 -9.75 -3.61
C ILE A 95 4.81 -10.44 -3.68
N SER A 96 5.00 -11.34 -4.63
CA SER A 96 6.16 -12.25 -4.69
C SER A 96 7.50 -11.59 -4.98
N PHE A 97 7.50 -10.36 -5.50
CA PHE A 97 8.71 -9.59 -5.82
C PHE A 97 9.14 -8.64 -4.69
N LEU A 98 8.39 -8.61 -3.58
CA LEU A 98 8.73 -7.84 -2.38
C LEU A 98 8.99 -8.76 -1.18
N PRO A 99 9.98 -8.43 -0.32
CA PRO A 99 10.95 -7.33 -0.48
C PRO A 99 11.89 -7.57 -1.67
N LEU A 100 12.51 -6.51 -2.18
CA LEU A 100 13.52 -6.65 -3.23
C LEU A 100 14.65 -7.58 -2.77
N ARG A 101 15.19 -8.35 -3.71
CA ARG A 101 16.32 -9.24 -3.43
C ARG A 101 17.51 -8.41 -2.95
N GLY A 102 18.25 -8.88 -1.95
CA GLY A 102 19.42 -8.16 -1.42
C GLY A 102 20.55 -7.94 -2.44
N SER A 103 20.52 -8.68 -3.56
CA SER A 103 21.43 -8.52 -4.69
C SER A 103 20.95 -7.53 -5.75
N PHE A 104 19.77 -6.91 -5.59
CA PHE A 104 19.20 -5.98 -6.55
C PHE A 104 20.07 -4.71 -6.66
N ASN A 105 20.57 -4.44 -7.86
CA ASN A 105 21.38 -3.29 -8.17
C ASN A 105 20.57 -2.26 -8.97
N TYR A 106 20.20 -1.15 -8.31
CA TYR A 106 19.43 -0.06 -8.91
C TYR A 106 20.15 0.66 -10.06
N ILE A 107 21.46 0.46 -10.24
CA ILE A 107 22.23 1.01 -11.37
C ILE A 107 22.11 0.09 -12.60
N ASN A 108 21.85 -1.20 -12.40
CA ASN A 108 21.82 -2.19 -13.47
C ASN A 108 20.44 -2.23 -14.16
N PRO A 109 20.31 -1.83 -15.44
CA PRO A 109 19.03 -1.90 -16.15
C PRO A 109 18.46 -3.31 -16.26
N MET A 110 19.31 -4.34 -16.23
CA MET A 110 18.87 -5.74 -16.28
C MET A 110 18.12 -6.17 -15.02
N ASP A 111 18.48 -5.62 -13.86
CA ASP A 111 17.79 -5.92 -12.60
C ASP A 111 16.40 -5.28 -12.61
N TRP A 112 16.29 -4.05 -13.13
CA TRP A 112 14.99 -3.39 -13.38
C TRP A 112 14.15 -4.15 -14.40
N ALA A 113 14.75 -4.63 -15.49
CA ALA A 113 14.04 -5.42 -16.50
C ALA A 113 13.46 -6.70 -15.89
N THR A 114 14.26 -7.41 -15.08
CA THR A 114 13.83 -8.62 -14.37
C THR A 114 12.67 -8.31 -13.42
N LEU A 115 12.80 -7.24 -12.62
CA LEU A 115 11.75 -6.81 -11.70
C LEU A 115 10.46 -6.43 -12.44
N SER A 116 10.56 -5.69 -13.55
CA SER A 116 9.40 -5.32 -14.36
C SER A 116 8.66 -6.55 -14.90
N LYS A 117 9.40 -7.61 -15.27
CA LYS A 117 8.83 -8.88 -15.73
C LYS A 117 8.16 -9.66 -14.61
N ASP A 118 8.76 -9.66 -13.41
CA ASP A 118 8.18 -10.30 -12.23
C ASP A 118 6.84 -9.61 -11.85
N ILE A 119 6.79 -8.28 -11.90
CA ILE A 119 5.57 -7.49 -11.65
C ILE A 119 4.52 -7.74 -12.74
N GLU A 120 4.92 -7.71 -14.02
CA GLU A 120 4.02 -8.00 -15.15
C GLU A 120 3.35 -9.37 -14.97
N THR A 121 4.14 -10.39 -14.68
CA THR A 121 3.65 -11.76 -14.48
C THR A 121 2.69 -11.84 -13.29
N TRP A 122 3.04 -11.18 -12.18
CA TRP A 122 2.18 -11.14 -11.00
C TRP A 122 0.84 -10.45 -11.27
N LEU A 123 0.85 -9.26 -11.89
CA LEU A 123 -0.37 -8.55 -12.28
C LEU A 123 -1.30 -9.44 -13.11
N VAL A 124 -0.74 -10.00 -14.18
CA VAL A 124 -1.47 -10.76 -15.19
C VAL A 124 -2.05 -12.08 -14.67
N THR A 125 -1.39 -12.71 -13.69
CA THR A 125 -1.74 -14.07 -13.24
C THR A 125 -2.40 -14.12 -11.88
N LYS A 126 -2.20 -13.12 -11.02
CA LYS A 126 -2.62 -13.16 -9.60
C LYS A 126 -3.53 -12.02 -9.17
N VAL A 127 -3.61 -10.93 -9.92
CA VAL A 127 -4.31 -9.71 -9.49
C VAL A 127 -5.57 -9.51 -10.31
N ASP A 128 -6.70 -9.26 -9.64
CA ASP A 128 -7.94 -8.84 -10.30
C ASP A 128 -7.79 -7.42 -10.85
N ASN A 129 -8.14 -7.21 -12.12
CA ASN A 129 -7.94 -5.95 -12.84
C ASN A 129 -8.85 -4.81 -12.36
N ARG A 130 -9.87 -5.10 -11.54
CA ARG A 130 -10.73 -4.11 -10.91
C ARG A 130 -10.25 -3.70 -9.52
N SER A 131 -9.22 -4.35 -8.99
CA SER A 131 -8.74 -4.11 -7.63
C SER A 131 -7.84 -2.88 -7.54
N GLN A 132 -7.78 -2.27 -6.34
CA GLN A 132 -6.80 -1.20 -6.06
C GLN A 132 -5.35 -1.71 -6.19
N LEU A 133 -5.14 -3.00 -5.92
CA LEU A 133 -3.83 -3.67 -6.04
C LEU A 133 -3.36 -3.71 -7.50
N TRP A 134 -4.28 -3.85 -8.45
CA TRP A 134 -3.98 -3.72 -9.88
C TRP A 134 -3.49 -2.32 -10.22
N THR A 135 -4.18 -1.29 -9.75
CA THR A 135 -3.78 0.12 -9.99
C THR A 135 -2.38 0.39 -9.48
N TRP A 136 -2.10 0.01 -8.23
CA TRP A 136 -0.77 0.13 -7.64
C TRP A 136 0.29 -0.67 -8.42
N GLY A 137 -0.03 -1.91 -8.79
CA GLY A 137 0.88 -2.77 -9.52
C GLY A 137 1.21 -2.25 -10.91
N CYS A 138 0.25 -1.63 -11.61
CA CYS A 138 0.48 -0.96 -12.89
C CYS A 138 1.46 0.22 -12.74
N ASP A 139 1.31 1.05 -11.71
CA ASP A 139 2.27 2.13 -11.44
C ASP A 139 3.67 1.58 -11.12
N ALA A 140 3.75 0.50 -10.32
CA ALA A 140 5.02 -0.16 -10.02
C ALA A 140 5.68 -0.79 -11.26
N PHE A 141 4.86 -1.42 -12.13
CA PHE A 141 5.32 -1.94 -13.42
C PHE A 141 5.91 -0.82 -14.27
N TRP A 142 5.19 0.29 -14.45
CA TRP A 142 5.66 1.39 -15.29
C TRP A 142 6.94 2.04 -14.76
N LEU A 143 7.06 2.20 -13.44
CA LEU A 143 8.27 2.71 -12.80
C LEU A 143 9.47 1.82 -13.11
N THR A 144 9.33 0.51 -12.92
CA THR A 144 10.42 -0.45 -13.14
C THR A 144 10.75 -0.64 -14.62
N PHE A 145 9.74 -0.61 -15.48
CA PHE A 145 9.91 -0.69 -16.93
C PHE A 145 10.67 0.51 -17.50
N VAL A 146 10.29 1.73 -17.09
CA VAL A 146 10.99 2.96 -17.52
C VAL A 146 12.41 2.99 -16.96
N ALA A 147 12.63 2.52 -15.73
CA ALA A 147 13.98 2.41 -15.17
C ALA A 147 14.87 1.42 -15.96
N ALA A 148 14.29 0.34 -16.48
CA ALA A 148 14.98 -0.62 -17.35
C ALA A 148 15.23 -0.07 -18.77
N TYR A 149 14.29 0.74 -19.27
CA TYR A 149 14.29 1.29 -20.62
C TYR A 149 14.09 2.82 -20.61
N PRO A 150 15.09 3.62 -20.19
CA PRO A 150 14.94 5.06 -19.99
C PRO A 150 14.62 5.85 -21.27
N LEU A 151 14.84 5.24 -22.43
CA LEU A 151 14.51 5.82 -23.72
C LEU A 151 13.03 5.67 -24.07
N PHE A 152 12.23 4.88 -23.36
CA PHE A 152 10.80 4.76 -23.62
C PHE A 152 10.09 6.14 -23.56
N PRO A 153 9.18 6.49 -24.50
CA PRO A 153 8.70 5.72 -25.65
C PRO A 153 9.45 6.05 -26.96
N ARG A 154 10.69 6.54 -26.90
CA ARG A 154 11.54 6.92 -28.04
C ARG A 154 12.83 6.08 -28.11
N GLY A 155 12.85 5.01 -28.91
CA GLY A 155 13.96 4.05 -28.87
C GLY A 155 13.50 2.61 -29.00
N LYS A 156 14.23 1.69 -28.35
CA LYS A 156 13.94 0.25 -28.35
C LYS A 156 13.62 -0.21 -26.94
N TRP A 157 12.53 -0.97 -26.81
CA TRP A 157 12.08 -1.62 -25.60
C TRP A 157 11.34 -2.91 -25.98
N PRO A 158 11.26 -3.90 -25.07
CA PRO A 158 10.45 -5.09 -25.30
C PRO A 158 8.95 -4.75 -25.27
N MET A 159 8.14 -5.54 -25.96
CA MET A 159 6.70 -5.51 -25.75
C MET A 159 6.36 -6.00 -24.34
N TRP A 160 5.33 -5.39 -23.74
CA TRP A 160 4.71 -5.82 -22.48
C TRP A 160 3.33 -6.42 -22.75
N ASP A 161 2.75 -7.11 -21.76
CA ASP A 161 1.39 -7.64 -21.86
C ASP A 161 0.35 -6.52 -22.05
N PRO A 162 -0.45 -6.55 -23.13
CA PRO A 162 -1.37 -5.45 -23.48
C PRO A 162 -2.51 -5.27 -22.47
N ARG A 163 -2.70 -6.20 -21.53
CA ARG A 163 -3.63 -6.00 -20.42
C ARG A 163 -3.17 -4.92 -19.47
N ILE A 164 -1.88 -4.61 -19.41
CA ILE A 164 -1.35 -3.49 -18.62
C ILE A 164 -1.47 -2.22 -19.46
N PRO A 165 -2.43 -1.33 -19.14
CA PRO A 165 -2.65 -0.14 -19.94
C PRO A 165 -1.52 0.87 -19.73
N LEU A 166 -1.31 1.74 -20.72
CA LEU A 166 -0.57 3.00 -20.57
C LEU A 166 -1.41 4.01 -19.77
N ASP A 167 -1.80 3.61 -18.57
CA ASP A 167 -2.63 4.36 -17.66
C ASP A 167 -2.06 4.22 -16.24
N GLY A 168 -2.16 5.29 -15.46
CA GLY A 168 -1.45 5.47 -14.20
C GLY A 168 -0.84 6.87 -14.10
N ALA A 169 -0.75 7.40 -12.89
CA ALA A 169 -0.27 8.76 -12.65
C ALA A 169 1.17 8.93 -13.14
N PHE A 170 2.02 7.93 -12.84
CA PHE A 170 3.43 7.95 -13.22
C PHE A 170 3.62 7.94 -14.74
N ILE A 171 3.00 6.99 -15.44
CA ILE A 171 3.26 6.81 -16.88
C ILE A 171 2.68 7.95 -17.72
N LYS A 172 1.53 8.52 -17.33
CA LYS A 172 0.96 9.70 -17.98
C LYS A 172 1.88 10.91 -17.87
N GLU A 173 2.46 11.15 -16.68
CA GLU A 173 3.43 12.24 -16.49
C GLU A 173 4.71 12.01 -17.32
N TRP A 174 5.22 10.77 -17.33
CA TRP A 174 6.40 10.41 -18.12
C TRP A 174 6.19 10.62 -19.63
N LEU A 175 5.05 10.17 -20.17
CA LEU A 175 4.69 10.37 -21.57
C LEU A 175 4.52 11.85 -21.94
N GLY A 176 3.94 12.65 -21.03
CA GLY A 176 3.81 14.09 -21.23
C GLY A 176 5.16 14.78 -21.41
N ARG A 177 6.17 14.41 -20.61
CA ARG A 177 7.53 14.98 -20.70
C ARG A 177 8.34 14.48 -21.89
N SER A 178 8.04 13.27 -22.37
CA SER A 178 8.75 12.65 -23.49
C SER A 178 8.12 12.95 -24.85
N SER A 179 7.11 13.83 -24.90
CA SER A 179 6.45 14.27 -26.14
C SER A 179 7.05 15.55 -26.74
N ASP A 180 7.90 16.27 -26.01
CA ASP A 180 8.69 17.43 -26.47
C ASP A 180 10.05 17.03 -27.07
#